data_AF-A0A3D2C8P1-F1
#
_entry.id   AF-A0A3D2C8P1-F1
#
_cell.length_a   1.000
_cell.length_b   1.000
_cell.length_c   1.000
_cell.angle_alpha   90.00
_cell.angle_beta   90.00
_cell.angle_gamma   90.00
#
_symmetry.space_group_name_H-M   'P 1'
#
loop_
_entity.id
_entity.type
_entity.pdbx_description
1 polymer ?
#
loop_
_entity_poly.entity_id
_entity_poly.type
_entity_poly.pdbx_seq_one_letter_code
_entity_poly.pdbx_strand_id
1 'polypeptide(L)'
;MDVFQNSIGRLAGLRVPQLTGLQLAGIGMCSSLAVWNRTSVDGRLRHARNFDFPGIGVWDARPAVVFCSPTDGLNYGFVTSLGVDLPGITGFNEAGITLTAHTRMHAHIDPDGTCIADLGHEVVRRARTLGEAVDIVRQLGSSSTWGLLVSSAAERDAVLIETTGQAVRTVEPGAAHHLACTNRYRHRALQRDEVRTSDSFAIDSDARFETLESAARRGGLTAEDLQSLLATAQDPGAQDTDLADRITGSCITSPLTVQSVVVEPESAQIRVAAGRAPVARGPWEVIPWQWGDAVGVRDIRNVVLPIPDSPLDRARAAYVEAARIDLEGAPASQVHAHLHAAADHAPREPHLQLLGALASVAEGSLETASDRLRRGLEVESVPYRRAQLHRWAARVAEAQQRMRDAHDHRAHIRALGPAAGPVLDQLQSDLRRPATRRSLARTVPDLLLIDA
;
A
#
# COMPACT_ATOMS: atom_id res chain seq x y z
N MET A 1 -11.26 -6.75 -8.83
CA MET A 1 -11.12 -6.01 -7.56
C MET A 1 -12.45 -5.95 -6.83
N ASP A 2 -13.50 -5.41 -7.46
CA ASP A 2 -14.84 -5.29 -6.87
C ASP A 2 -15.39 -6.62 -6.30
N VAL A 3 -15.35 -7.72 -7.07
CA VAL A 3 -15.81 -9.04 -6.60
C VAL A 3 -15.07 -9.50 -5.34
N PHE A 4 -13.76 -9.25 -5.26
CA PHE A 4 -12.94 -9.61 -4.10
C PHE A 4 -13.30 -8.78 -2.87
N GLN A 5 -13.39 -7.45 -3.01
CA GLN A 5 -13.82 -6.56 -1.93
C GLN A 5 -15.25 -6.87 -1.46
N ASN A 6 -16.16 -7.15 -2.39
CA ASN A 6 -17.54 -7.50 -2.08
C ASN A 6 -17.66 -8.85 -1.37
N SER A 7 -16.81 -9.80 -1.68
CA SER A 7 -16.74 -11.08 -0.96
C SER A 7 -16.31 -10.87 0.50
N ILE A 8 -15.28 -10.04 0.74
CA ILE A 8 -14.84 -9.66 2.08
C ILE A 8 -15.96 -8.92 2.83
N GLY A 9 -16.60 -7.94 2.18
CA GLY A 9 -17.69 -7.15 2.73
C GLY A 9 -18.89 -8.01 3.14
N ARG A 10 -19.31 -8.97 2.28
CA ARG A 10 -20.39 -9.92 2.60
C ARG A 10 -20.06 -10.78 3.82
N LEU A 11 -18.86 -11.35 3.88
CA LEU A 11 -18.44 -12.19 5.02
C LEU A 11 -18.43 -11.39 6.32
N ALA A 12 -17.97 -10.13 6.28
CA ALA A 12 -18.01 -9.24 7.42
C ALA A 12 -19.44 -8.86 7.84
N GLY A 13 -20.33 -8.59 6.87
CA GLY A 13 -21.75 -8.28 7.13
C GLY A 13 -22.51 -9.41 7.82
N LEU A 14 -22.11 -10.66 7.58
CA LEU A 14 -22.64 -11.85 8.27
C LEU A 14 -22.12 -12.01 9.71
N ARG A 15 -21.30 -11.07 10.21
CA ARG A 15 -20.64 -11.13 11.53
C ARG A 15 -19.87 -12.43 11.78
N VAL A 16 -19.32 -13.01 10.71
CA VAL A 16 -18.40 -14.14 10.85
C VAL A 16 -17.23 -13.63 11.70
N PRO A 17 -16.97 -14.23 12.89
CA PRO A 17 -15.94 -13.73 13.80
C PRO A 17 -14.62 -13.73 13.06
N GLN A 18 -14.02 -12.55 12.90
CA GLN A 18 -12.71 -12.28 12.32
C GLN A 18 -12.30 -13.24 11.18
N LEU A 19 -12.18 -12.73 9.96
CA LEU A 19 -11.48 -13.42 8.86
C LEU A 19 -9.99 -13.73 9.17
N THR A 20 -9.55 -13.60 10.43
CA THR A 20 -8.29 -14.08 10.99
C THR A 20 -8.13 -15.56 10.68
N GLY A 21 -7.35 -15.86 9.65
CA GLY A 21 -7.04 -17.21 9.18
C GLY A 21 -7.32 -17.45 7.70
N LEU A 22 -8.10 -16.59 7.04
CA LEU A 22 -8.11 -16.49 5.58
C LEU A 22 -7.01 -15.49 5.19
N GLN A 23 -5.84 -15.99 4.79
CA GLN A 23 -4.87 -15.17 4.08
C GLN A 23 -5.51 -14.70 2.78
N LEU A 24 -5.99 -13.46 2.80
CA LEU A 24 -6.53 -12.77 1.64
C LEU A 24 -5.33 -12.19 0.89
N ALA A 25 -4.68 -13.04 0.10
CA ALA A 25 -3.59 -12.61 -0.75
C ALA A 25 -4.07 -11.50 -1.71
N GLY A 26 -3.29 -10.44 -1.80
CA GLY A 26 -3.39 -9.48 -2.89
C GLY A 26 -4.30 -8.26 -2.65
N ILE A 27 -4.29 -7.69 -1.45
CA ILE A 27 -4.98 -6.42 -1.19
C ILE A 27 -4.11 -5.27 -1.74
N GLY A 28 -4.66 -4.50 -2.68
CA GLY A 28 -4.00 -3.27 -3.14
C GLY A 28 -3.94 -2.23 -2.03
N MET A 29 -2.75 -1.69 -1.79
CA MET A 29 -2.46 -0.64 -0.82
C MET A 29 -1.91 0.55 -1.59
N CYS A 30 -2.39 1.75 -1.34
CA CYS A 30 -2.02 2.89 -2.18
C CYS A 30 -1.79 4.09 -1.31
N SER A 31 -0.95 5.01 -1.80
CA SER A 31 -0.64 6.26 -1.10
C SER A 31 -0.80 7.39 -2.10
N SER A 32 -1.53 8.44 -1.75
CA SER A 32 -1.68 9.62 -2.61
C SER A 32 -1.71 10.91 -1.82
N LEU A 33 -1.14 11.95 -2.40
CA LEU A 33 -1.08 13.27 -1.82
C LEU A 33 -1.27 14.32 -2.91
N ALA A 34 -2.33 15.11 -2.78
CA ALA A 34 -2.51 16.33 -3.55
C ALA A 34 -2.02 17.53 -2.73
N VAL A 35 -1.24 18.43 -3.33
CA VAL A 35 -0.71 19.65 -2.69
C VAL A 35 -0.85 20.84 -3.61
N TRP A 36 -1.13 22.01 -3.05
CA TRP A 36 -1.27 23.27 -3.79
C TRP A 36 -0.94 24.46 -2.88
N ASN A 37 -1.04 25.69 -3.43
CA ASN A 37 -0.81 26.94 -2.69
C ASN A 37 0.45 26.85 -1.80
N ARG A 38 0.32 27.06 -0.49
CA ARG A 38 1.45 27.10 0.45
C ARG A 38 2.15 25.74 0.64
N THR A 39 1.48 24.64 0.34
CA THR A 39 2.08 23.30 0.49
C THR A 39 2.93 22.91 -0.71
N SER A 40 2.69 23.52 -1.88
CA SER A 40 3.55 23.44 -3.06
C SER A 40 4.55 24.61 -3.13
N VAL A 41 5.73 24.40 -3.72
CA VAL A 41 6.79 25.44 -3.79
C VAL A 41 6.37 26.72 -4.54
N ASP A 42 5.52 26.60 -5.55
CA ASP A 42 5.15 27.65 -6.51
C ASP A 42 3.64 27.94 -6.53
N GLY A 43 2.90 27.40 -5.55
CA GLY A 43 1.45 27.53 -5.48
C GLY A 43 0.66 26.59 -6.39
N ARG A 44 1.32 25.85 -7.30
CA ARG A 44 0.65 25.02 -8.30
C ARG A 44 0.22 23.67 -7.73
N LEU A 45 -0.94 23.20 -8.17
CA LEU A 45 -1.44 21.88 -7.85
C LEU A 45 -0.50 20.78 -8.38
N ARG A 46 -0.17 19.82 -7.50
CA ARG A 46 0.50 18.56 -7.83
C ARG A 46 -0.23 17.41 -7.16
N HIS A 47 -0.36 16.28 -7.86
CA HIS A 47 -1.01 15.07 -7.36
C HIS A 47 -0.06 13.88 -7.48
N ALA A 48 0.43 13.38 -6.35
CA ALA A 48 1.35 12.25 -6.27
C ALA A 48 0.62 10.95 -5.89
N ARG A 49 1.08 9.82 -6.42
CA ARG A 49 0.48 8.50 -6.20
C ARG A 49 1.52 7.38 -6.28
N ASN A 50 1.50 6.48 -5.29
CA ASN A 50 1.95 5.11 -5.42
C ASN A 50 0.74 4.19 -5.55
N PHE A 51 0.81 3.29 -6.51
CA PHE A 51 -0.12 2.18 -6.69
C PHE A 51 0.60 0.88 -6.30
N ASP A 52 0.34 0.41 -5.09
CA ASP A 52 0.89 -0.84 -4.60
C ASP A 52 -0.16 -1.93 -4.84
N PHE A 53 0.12 -2.82 -5.78
CA PHE A 53 -0.86 -3.78 -6.27
C PHE A 53 -0.20 -5.11 -6.63
N PRO A 54 -0.88 -6.24 -6.44
CA PRO A 54 -0.35 -7.55 -6.84
C PRO A 54 -0.14 -7.61 -8.35
N GLY A 55 0.98 -8.23 -8.77
CA GLY A 55 1.35 -8.35 -10.18
C GLY A 55 2.69 -7.68 -10.51
N ILE A 56 3.65 -7.78 -9.60
CA ILE A 56 5.06 -7.52 -9.89
C ILE A 56 5.46 -8.30 -11.14
N GLY A 57 6.18 -7.68 -12.06
CA GLY A 57 6.57 -8.25 -13.35
C GLY A 57 5.48 -8.23 -14.42
N VAL A 58 4.24 -7.87 -14.07
CA VAL A 58 3.14 -7.65 -15.03
C VAL A 58 2.92 -6.15 -15.21
N TRP A 59 2.73 -5.41 -14.12
CA TRP A 59 2.42 -3.99 -14.16
C TRP A 59 3.63 -3.12 -14.52
N ASP A 60 4.79 -3.43 -13.96
CA ASP A 60 6.04 -2.69 -14.13
C ASP A 60 6.83 -3.10 -15.38
N ALA A 61 6.38 -4.12 -16.13
CA ALA A 61 7.08 -4.60 -17.33
C ALA A 61 7.01 -3.64 -18.51
N ARG A 62 5.88 -2.96 -18.70
CA ARG A 62 5.64 -1.99 -19.78
C ARG A 62 4.73 -0.86 -19.31
N PRO A 63 5.20 0.01 -18.38
CA PRO A 63 4.41 1.15 -17.93
C PRO A 63 4.08 2.05 -19.12
N ALA A 64 2.85 2.54 -19.17
CA ALA A 64 2.31 3.34 -20.27
C ALA A 64 1.46 4.49 -19.73
N VAL A 65 1.53 5.62 -20.43
CA VAL A 65 0.52 6.68 -20.31
C VAL A 65 -0.30 6.64 -21.59
N VAL A 66 -1.60 6.44 -21.45
CA VAL A 66 -2.53 6.33 -22.57
C VAL A 66 -3.28 7.64 -22.66
N PHE A 67 -3.37 8.19 -23.87
CA PHE A 67 -4.12 9.40 -24.17
C PHE A 67 -5.32 9.07 -25.06
N CYS A 68 -6.53 9.45 -24.65
CA CYS A 68 -7.77 9.12 -25.33
C CYS A 68 -8.53 10.37 -25.74
N SER A 69 -9.01 10.36 -26.98
CA SER A 69 -9.83 11.42 -27.58
C SER A 69 -11.18 10.82 -28.00
N PRO A 70 -12.12 10.62 -27.06
CA PRO A 70 -13.39 9.97 -27.35
C PRO A 70 -14.29 10.85 -28.22
N THR A 71 -15.27 10.25 -28.90
CA THR A 71 -16.29 11.00 -29.66
C THR A 71 -17.28 11.73 -28.75
N ASP A 72 -17.42 11.29 -27.51
CA ASP A 72 -18.28 11.89 -26.49
C ASP A 72 -17.55 11.99 -25.14
N GLY A 73 -17.61 13.18 -24.53
CA GLY A 73 -16.89 13.52 -23.31
C GLY A 73 -15.59 14.29 -23.56
N LEU A 74 -14.84 14.47 -22.48
CA LEU A 74 -13.54 15.12 -22.46
C LEU A 74 -12.44 14.20 -22.99
N ASN A 75 -11.39 14.78 -23.56
CA ASN A 75 -10.14 14.07 -23.72
C ASN A 75 -9.58 13.71 -22.33
N TYR A 76 -9.21 12.45 -22.15
CA TYR A 76 -8.75 11.92 -20.87
C TYR A 76 -7.61 10.95 -21.08
N GLY A 77 -6.74 10.86 -20.07
CA GLY A 77 -5.56 10.01 -20.09
C GLY A 77 -5.42 9.28 -18.77
N PHE A 78 -4.65 8.22 -18.79
CA PHE A 78 -4.49 7.36 -17.63
C PHE A 78 -3.16 6.63 -17.67
N VAL A 79 -2.73 6.20 -16.49
CA VAL A 79 -1.45 5.53 -16.31
C VAL A 79 -1.72 4.06 -16.04
N THR A 80 -1.09 3.21 -16.83
CA THR A 80 -1.36 1.78 -16.85
C THR A 80 -0.11 1.01 -17.28
N SER A 81 -0.29 -0.26 -17.59
CA SER A 81 0.68 -1.09 -18.29
C SER A 81 0.13 -1.42 -19.68
N LEU A 82 0.99 -1.48 -20.68
CA LEU A 82 0.57 -1.72 -22.06
C LEU A 82 -0.29 -3.01 -22.14
N GLY A 83 -1.52 -2.86 -22.64
CA GLY A 83 -2.51 -3.94 -22.73
C GLY A 83 -3.53 -3.98 -21.58
N VAL A 84 -3.41 -3.11 -20.58
CA VAL A 84 -4.38 -2.98 -19.48
C VAL A 84 -5.17 -1.68 -19.64
N ASP A 85 -6.47 -1.79 -19.90
CA ASP A 85 -7.36 -0.65 -20.15
C ASP A 85 -8.23 -0.36 -18.92
N LEU A 86 -7.71 0.45 -17.99
CA LEU A 86 -8.36 0.79 -16.71
C LEU A 86 -8.22 2.29 -16.38
N PRO A 87 -8.89 3.18 -17.13
CA PRO A 87 -8.77 4.63 -16.95
C PRO A 87 -9.24 5.15 -15.59
N GLY A 88 -10.11 4.40 -14.90
CA GLY A 88 -10.70 4.79 -13.62
C GLY A 88 -9.83 4.58 -12.37
N ILE A 89 -8.56 4.17 -12.50
CA ILE A 89 -7.68 3.87 -11.35
C ILE A 89 -6.68 5.00 -11.06
N THR A 90 -5.94 5.42 -12.07
CA THR A 90 -5.02 6.58 -12.06
C THR A 90 -5.24 7.34 -13.35
N GLY A 91 -6.08 8.37 -13.32
CA GLY A 91 -6.56 9.07 -14.52
C GLY A 91 -6.55 10.59 -14.39
N PHE A 92 -6.57 11.27 -15.52
CA PHE A 92 -6.62 12.72 -15.62
C PHE A 92 -7.34 13.15 -16.91
N ASN A 93 -7.74 14.42 -17.02
CA ASN A 93 -8.40 14.91 -18.22
C ASN A 93 -7.97 16.32 -18.63
N GLU A 94 -8.40 16.74 -19.82
CA GLU A 94 -8.06 18.05 -20.39
C GLU A 94 -8.60 19.25 -19.59
N ALA A 95 -9.58 19.05 -18.72
CA ALA A 95 -10.08 20.08 -17.80
C ALA A 95 -9.18 20.26 -16.56
N GLY A 96 -8.15 19.42 -16.39
CA GLY A 96 -7.24 19.48 -15.26
C GLY A 96 -7.74 18.72 -14.02
N ILE A 97 -8.70 17.80 -14.18
CA ILE A 97 -9.05 16.82 -13.13
C ILE A 97 -7.99 15.73 -13.09
N THR A 98 -7.61 15.29 -11.89
CA THR A 98 -6.81 14.10 -11.65
C THR A 98 -7.50 13.24 -10.60
N LEU A 99 -7.64 11.94 -10.85
CA LEU A 99 -8.32 10.96 -10.00
C LEU A 99 -7.37 9.80 -9.67
N THR A 100 -7.35 9.40 -8.40
CA THR A 100 -6.69 8.17 -7.97
C THR A 100 -7.57 7.35 -7.02
N ALA A 101 -7.76 6.06 -7.31
CA ALA A 101 -8.68 5.17 -6.59
C ALA A 101 -7.97 4.30 -5.55
N HIS A 102 -8.48 4.24 -4.31
CA HIS A 102 -7.88 3.52 -3.19
C HIS A 102 -8.82 2.45 -2.68
N THR A 103 -8.32 1.22 -2.61
CA THR A 103 -9.04 0.08 -2.03
C THR A 103 -9.41 0.39 -0.58
N ARG A 104 -10.67 0.14 -0.24
CA ARG A 104 -11.19 0.13 1.13
C ARG A 104 -12.12 -1.06 1.32
N MET A 105 -12.44 -1.41 2.56
CA MET A 105 -13.39 -2.47 2.85
C MET A 105 -14.47 -1.99 3.81
N HIS A 106 -15.71 -2.31 3.52
CA HIS A 106 -16.88 -1.97 4.33
C HIS A 106 -17.86 -3.14 4.33
N ALA A 107 -18.65 -3.27 5.40
CA ALA A 107 -19.71 -4.28 5.47
C ALA A 107 -20.90 -4.00 4.53
N HIS A 108 -21.02 -2.75 4.07
CA HIS A 108 -22.12 -2.29 3.22
C HIS A 108 -21.64 -2.26 1.77
N ILE A 109 -22.06 -3.25 1.00
CA ILE A 109 -21.72 -3.42 -0.41
C ILE A 109 -23.01 -3.47 -1.25
N ASP A 110 -22.89 -3.23 -2.56
CA ASP A 110 -24.01 -3.29 -3.48
C ASP A 110 -23.59 -4.02 -4.76
N PRO A 111 -23.85 -5.33 -4.91
CA PRO A 111 -23.38 -6.06 -6.09
C PRO A 111 -23.94 -5.53 -7.42
N ASP A 112 -25.04 -4.76 -7.40
CA ASP A 112 -25.71 -4.22 -8.59
C ASP A 112 -25.24 -2.79 -8.94
N GLY A 113 -24.36 -2.20 -8.13
CA GLY A 113 -23.83 -0.86 -8.34
C GLY A 113 -22.77 -0.76 -9.46
N THR A 114 -22.31 0.45 -9.73
CA THR A 114 -21.29 0.70 -10.77
C THR A 114 -19.91 0.19 -10.33
N CYS A 115 -19.17 -0.52 -11.19
CA CYS A 115 -17.81 -0.99 -10.88
C CYS A 115 -16.81 0.17 -10.84
N ILE A 116 -15.68 0.01 -10.14
CA ILE A 116 -14.71 1.11 -9.98
C ILE A 116 -14.13 1.59 -11.31
N ALA A 117 -13.93 0.67 -12.26
CA ALA A 117 -13.36 0.99 -13.55
C ALA A 117 -14.27 1.96 -14.30
N ASP A 118 -15.57 1.65 -14.36
CA ASP A 118 -16.57 2.49 -15.03
C ASP A 118 -16.82 3.79 -14.25
N LEU A 119 -16.90 3.72 -12.92
CA LEU A 119 -17.12 4.88 -12.07
C LEU A 119 -16.01 5.92 -12.24
N GLY A 120 -14.75 5.49 -12.12
CA GLY A 120 -13.59 6.37 -12.32
C GLY A 120 -13.47 6.85 -13.76
N HIS A 121 -13.79 6.00 -14.74
CA HIS A 121 -13.82 6.38 -16.15
C HIS A 121 -14.84 7.50 -16.41
N GLU A 122 -16.06 7.38 -15.89
CA GLU A 122 -17.09 8.41 -16.04
C GLU A 122 -16.67 9.74 -15.39
N VAL A 123 -15.96 9.70 -14.26
CA VAL A 123 -15.41 10.92 -13.65
C VAL A 123 -14.38 11.58 -14.58
N VAL A 124 -13.36 10.86 -15.06
CA VAL A 124 -12.34 11.47 -15.92
C VAL A 124 -12.89 11.87 -17.29
N ARG A 125 -13.88 11.16 -17.83
CA ARG A 125 -14.51 11.46 -19.11
C ARG A 125 -15.43 12.68 -19.07
N ARG A 126 -15.96 13.07 -17.90
CA ARG A 126 -17.04 14.09 -17.83
C ARG A 126 -16.80 15.24 -16.86
N ALA A 127 -16.07 15.03 -15.76
CA ALA A 127 -15.92 16.06 -14.73
C ALA A 127 -14.97 17.17 -15.18
N ARG A 128 -15.41 18.42 -15.04
CA ARG A 128 -14.61 19.64 -15.20
C ARG A 128 -14.28 20.29 -13.86
N THR A 129 -15.03 19.95 -12.82
CA THR A 129 -14.88 20.48 -11.45
C THR A 129 -14.94 19.37 -10.41
N LEU A 130 -14.49 19.65 -9.19
CA LEU A 130 -14.64 18.73 -8.05
C LEU A 130 -16.12 18.42 -7.76
N GLY A 131 -16.98 19.43 -7.85
CA GLY A 131 -18.43 19.27 -7.66
C GLY A 131 -19.04 18.30 -8.67
N GLU A 132 -18.72 18.45 -9.96
CA GLU A 132 -19.17 17.51 -10.99
C GLU A 132 -18.66 16.09 -10.77
N ALA A 133 -17.40 15.93 -10.33
CA ALA A 133 -16.86 14.61 -9.98
C ALA A 133 -17.66 13.94 -8.84
N VAL A 134 -18.01 14.71 -7.81
CA VAL A 134 -18.85 14.24 -6.68
C VAL A 134 -20.25 13.85 -7.15
N ASP A 135 -20.86 14.67 -8.01
CA ASP A 135 -22.22 14.43 -8.51
C ASP A 135 -22.29 13.19 -9.41
N ILE A 136 -21.29 12.98 -10.27
CA ILE A 136 -21.16 11.75 -11.07
C ILE A 136 -21.12 10.52 -10.16
N VAL A 137 -20.27 10.54 -9.12
CA VAL A 137 -20.13 9.39 -8.21
C VAL A 137 -21.41 9.14 -7.41
N ARG A 138 -22.10 10.21 -6.97
CA ARG A 138 -23.39 10.09 -6.28
C ARG A 138 -24.49 9.53 -7.18
N GLN A 139 -24.52 9.94 -8.45
CA GLN A 139 -25.53 9.50 -9.40
C GLN A 139 -25.36 8.02 -9.78
N LEU A 140 -24.11 7.59 -10.00
CA LEU A 140 -23.81 6.22 -10.44
C LEU A 140 -23.76 5.21 -9.29
N GLY A 141 -23.53 5.68 -8.06
CA GLY A 141 -23.28 4.81 -6.92
C GLY A 141 -21.98 4.01 -7.10
N SER A 142 -21.79 2.98 -6.27
CA SER A 142 -20.64 2.11 -6.38
C SER A 142 -21.00 0.70 -5.97
N SER A 143 -20.51 -0.29 -6.72
CA SER A 143 -20.73 -1.68 -6.37
C SER A 143 -19.94 -2.13 -5.14
N SER A 144 -18.86 -1.42 -4.85
CA SER A 144 -17.91 -1.76 -3.80
C SER A 144 -17.47 -0.50 -3.04
N THR A 145 -16.38 -0.62 -2.31
CA THR A 145 -15.96 0.33 -1.27
C THR A 145 -14.64 0.98 -1.65
N TRP A 146 -14.66 2.28 -1.91
CA TRP A 146 -13.51 2.99 -2.49
C TRP A 146 -13.26 4.35 -1.83
N GLY A 147 -12.02 4.80 -1.87
CA GLY A 147 -11.65 6.21 -1.70
C GLY A 147 -11.11 6.77 -3.01
N LEU A 148 -11.74 7.80 -3.57
CA LEU A 148 -11.30 8.47 -4.78
C LEU A 148 -10.73 9.83 -4.39
N LEU A 149 -9.40 9.99 -4.43
CA LEU A 149 -8.79 11.30 -4.29
C LEU A 149 -8.88 12.00 -5.65
N VAL A 150 -9.62 13.11 -5.72
CA VAL A 150 -9.82 13.90 -6.92
C VAL A 150 -9.28 15.30 -6.70
N SER A 151 -8.45 15.80 -7.61
CA SER A 151 -7.91 17.17 -7.55
C SER A 151 -8.22 17.94 -8.83
N SER A 152 -8.38 19.26 -8.73
CA SER A 152 -8.79 20.14 -9.82
C SER A 152 -7.81 21.29 -10.00
N ALA A 153 -7.19 21.39 -11.17
CA ALA A 153 -6.25 22.47 -11.49
C ALA A 153 -6.94 23.84 -11.53
N ALA A 154 -8.17 23.90 -12.02
CA ALA A 154 -8.94 25.14 -12.12
C ALA A 154 -9.33 25.69 -10.74
N GLU A 155 -9.65 24.81 -9.81
CA GLU A 155 -10.05 25.17 -8.43
C GLU A 155 -8.85 25.27 -7.49
N ARG A 156 -7.69 24.70 -7.87
CA ARG A 156 -6.52 24.47 -6.99
C ARG A 156 -6.96 23.91 -5.65
N ASP A 157 -7.67 22.79 -5.72
CA ASP A 157 -8.23 22.12 -4.55
C ASP A 157 -8.37 20.61 -4.83
N ALA A 158 -8.73 19.85 -3.80
CA ALA A 158 -9.00 18.42 -3.90
C ALA A 158 -10.15 17.99 -3.00
N VAL A 159 -10.79 16.88 -3.36
CA VAL A 159 -11.81 16.21 -2.54
C VAL A 159 -11.52 14.72 -2.50
N LEU A 160 -11.73 14.10 -1.34
CA LEU A 160 -11.72 12.65 -1.20
C LEU A 160 -13.16 12.14 -1.17
N ILE A 161 -13.56 11.44 -2.23
CA ILE A 161 -14.89 10.85 -2.35
C ILE A 161 -14.83 9.41 -1.83
N GLU A 162 -15.54 9.15 -0.75
CA GLU A 162 -15.58 7.85 -0.09
C GLU A 162 -16.91 7.14 -0.41
N THR A 163 -16.82 5.94 -1.00
CA THR A 163 -17.99 5.16 -1.40
C THR A 163 -18.14 3.89 -0.56
N THR A 164 -19.39 3.47 -0.41
CA THR A 164 -19.85 2.15 0.01
C THR A 164 -21.02 1.77 -0.89
N GLY A 165 -21.56 0.56 -0.77
CA GLY A 165 -22.78 0.19 -1.51
C GLY A 165 -24.02 1.01 -1.15
N GLN A 166 -24.02 1.75 -0.04
CA GLN A 166 -25.20 2.49 0.44
C GLN A 166 -25.01 4.01 0.50
N ALA A 167 -23.76 4.48 0.43
CA ALA A 167 -23.45 5.87 0.72
C ALA A 167 -22.21 6.36 -0.02
N VAL A 168 -22.32 7.59 -0.51
CA VAL A 168 -21.20 8.41 -0.96
C VAL A 168 -21.02 9.57 0.02
N ARG A 169 -19.81 9.77 0.52
CA ARG A 169 -19.44 10.89 1.39
C ARG A 169 -18.19 11.57 0.85
N THR A 170 -18.00 12.83 1.23
CA THR A 170 -16.84 13.61 0.81
C THR A 170 -16.04 14.04 2.04
N VAL A 171 -14.73 14.05 1.90
CA VAL A 171 -13.81 14.64 2.87
C VAL A 171 -13.08 15.76 2.14
N GLU A 172 -13.25 16.97 2.67
CA GLU A 172 -12.66 18.20 2.17
C GLU A 172 -11.41 18.55 2.99
N PRO A 173 -10.43 19.26 2.40
CA PRO A 173 -9.20 19.65 3.08
C PRO A 173 -9.42 20.76 4.13
N GLY A 174 -10.58 21.42 4.11
CA GLY A 174 -10.87 22.54 4.99
C GLY A 174 -9.93 23.72 4.71
N ALA A 175 -9.18 24.16 5.72
CA ALA A 175 -8.19 25.24 5.57
C ALA A 175 -6.80 24.73 5.12
N ALA A 176 -6.61 23.42 5.00
CA ALA A 176 -5.35 22.86 4.51
C ALA A 176 -5.18 23.09 3.01
N HIS A 177 -3.93 23.16 2.55
CA HIS A 177 -3.61 23.21 1.12
C HIS A 177 -3.06 21.88 0.60
N HIS A 178 -3.56 20.80 1.20
CA HIS A 178 -3.23 19.43 0.82
C HIS A 178 -4.37 18.49 1.17
N LEU A 179 -4.41 17.34 0.51
CA LEU A 179 -5.28 16.23 0.89
C LEU A 179 -4.56 14.90 0.64
N ALA A 180 -4.40 14.10 1.70
CA ALA A 180 -3.78 12.79 1.66
C ALA A 180 -4.84 11.67 1.60
N CYS A 181 -4.50 10.56 0.95
CA CYS A 181 -5.33 9.36 0.93
C CYS A 181 -4.48 8.09 1.00
N THR A 182 -4.90 7.18 1.87
CA THR A 182 -4.45 5.78 1.91
C THR A 182 -5.69 4.86 1.89
N ASN A 183 -5.71 3.76 2.63
CA ASN A 183 -6.70 2.69 2.50
C ASN A 183 -7.73 2.61 3.64
N ARG A 184 -7.87 3.68 4.45
CA ARG A 184 -8.79 3.77 5.59
C ARG A 184 -9.84 4.86 5.41
N TYR A 185 -11.04 4.66 5.94
CA TYR A 185 -12.10 5.69 5.92
C TYR A 185 -11.75 6.89 6.81
N ARG A 186 -11.95 8.10 6.27
CA ARG A 186 -11.71 9.38 6.94
C ARG A 186 -13.01 10.07 7.30
N HIS A 187 -14.08 9.89 6.53
CA HIS A 187 -15.39 10.41 6.91
C HIS A 187 -15.96 9.57 8.06
N ARG A 188 -16.23 10.23 9.20
CA ARG A 188 -16.69 9.57 10.44
C ARG A 188 -17.89 8.63 10.25
N ALA A 189 -18.82 8.99 9.36
CA ALA A 189 -20.00 8.16 9.11
C ALA A 189 -19.70 6.82 8.43
N LEU A 190 -18.58 6.71 7.71
CA LEU A 190 -18.17 5.48 7.00
C LEU A 190 -17.06 4.70 7.73
N GLN A 191 -16.58 5.21 8.87
CA GLN A 191 -15.70 4.45 9.76
C GLN A 191 -16.48 3.41 10.56
N ARG A 192 -17.77 3.65 10.79
CA ARG A 192 -18.66 2.65 11.38
C ARG A 192 -18.92 1.56 10.35
N ASP A 193 -18.68 0.31 10.75
CA ASP A 193 -18.81 -0.88 9.89
C ASP A 193 -17.73 -0.98 8.78
N GLU A 194 -16.67 -0.18 8.90
CA GLU A 194 -15.43 -0.37 8.15
C GLU A 194 -14.81 -1.73 8.51
N VAL A 195 -14.38 -2.46 7.49
CA VAL A 195 -13.78 -3.79 7.63
C VAL A 195 -12.27 -3.65 7.57
N ARG A 196 -11.59 -4.23 8.56
CA ARG A 196 -10.13 -4.39 8.58
C ARG A 196 -9.80 -5.81 8.18
N THR A 197 -9.02 -5.99 7.12
CA THR A 197 -8.57 -7.32 6.68
C THR A 197 -7.59 -7.94 7.66
N SER A 198 -6.74 -7.11 8.26
CA SER A 198 -5.95 -7.42 9.45
C SER A 198 -5.69 -6.15 10.26
N ASP A 199 -5.18 -6.30 11.47
CA ASP A 199 -4.70 -5.14 12.23
C ASP A 199 -3.46 -4.50 11.60
N SER A 200 -2.57 -5.31 11.00
CA SER A 200 -1.40 -4.83 10.27
C SER A 200 -1.80 -3.95 9.08
N PHE A 201 -2.88 -4.29 8.36
CA PHE A 201 -3.42 -3.44 7.29
C PHE A 201 -3.81 -2.05 7.79
N ALA A 202 -4.50 -1.98 8.93
CA ALA A 202 -4.93 -0.71 9.49
C ALA A 202 -3.73 0.13 9.96
N ILE A 203 -2.81 -0.50 10.70
CA ILE A 203 -1.61 0.16 11.22
C ILE A 203 -0.71 0.66 10.09
N ASP A 204 -0.51 -0.15 9.05
CA ASP A 204 0.24 0.23 7.86
C ASP A 204 -0.37 1.45 7.15
N SER A 205 -1.68 1.39 6.89
CA SER A 205 -2.38 2.47 6.20
C SER A 205 -2.39 3.78 6.99
N ASP A 206 -2.50 3.71 8.32
CA ASP A 206 -2.48 4.87 9.19
C ASP A 206 -1.05 5.45 9.32
N ALA A 207 -0.02 4.62 9.37
CA ALA A 207 1.38 5.06 9.37
C ALA A 207 1.72 5.77 8.05
N ARG A 208 1.41 5.17 6.89
CA ARG A 208 1.63 5.84 5.59
C ARG A 208 0.89 7.16 5.50
N PHE A 209 -0.33 7.24 6.01
CA PHE A 209 -1.09 8.49 6.07
C PHE A 209 -0.34 9.57 6.88
N GLU A 210 0.19 9.22 8.06
CA GLU A 210 0.95 10.16 8.89
C GLU A 210 2.24 10.64 8.20
N THR A 211 2.94 9.78 7.46
CA THR A 211 4.11 10.19 6.67
C THR A 211 3.73 11.22 5.60
N LEU A 212 2.60 11.03 4.91
CA LEU A 212 2.11 12.00 3.92
C LEU A 212 1.71 13.34 4.58
N GLU A 213 0.99 13.29 5.69
CA GLU A 213 0.59 14.48 6.46
C GLU A 213 1.80 15.25 7.00
N SER A 214 2.80 14.54 7.53
CA SER A 214 4.06 15.13 8.00
C SER A 214 4.82 15.82 6.87
N ALA A 215 4.90 15.20 5.69
CA ALA A 215 5.49 15.82 4.51
C ALA A 215 4.73 17.08 4.08
N ALA A 216 3.39 17.03 4.04
CA ALA A 216 2.56 18.17 3.68
C ALA A 216 2.68 19.33 4.69
N ARG A 217 2.77 19.06 6.00
CA ARG A 217 2.96 20.09 7.03
C ARG A 217 4.28 20.86 6.89
N ARG A 218 5.32 20.26 6.32
CA ARG A 218 6.60 20.97 6.02
C ARG A 218 6.41 22.02 4.91
N GLY A 219 5.47 21.79 3.99
CA GLY A 219 5.14 22.70 2.90
C GLY A 219 6.24 22.86 1.86
N GLY A 220 5.97 23.72 0.86
CA GLY A 220 6.95 24.05 -0.19
C GLY A 220 7.41 22.88 -1.06
N LEU A 221 6.60 21.83 -1.21
CA LEU A 221 6.98 20.61 -1.92
C LEU A 221 7.08 20.86 -3.44
N THR A 222 8.21 20.46 -4.01
CA THR A 222 8.44 20.35 -5.46
C THR A 222 7.91 19.01 -6.00
N ALA A 223 7.92 18.83 -7.31
CA ALA A 223 7.60 17.52 -7.89
C ALA A 223 8.67 16.47 -7.54
N GLU A 224 9.94 16.86 -7.44
CA GLU A 224 11.06 16.02 -7.03
C GLU A 224 10.96 15.61 -5.55
N ASP A 225 10.46 16.50 -4.68
CA ASP A 225 10.16 16.16 -3.29
C ASP A 225 9.04 15.10 -3.20
N LEU A 226 8.01 15.22 -4.05
CA LEU A 226 6.93 14.23 -4.13
C LEU A 226 7.43 12.88 -4.67
N GLN A 227 8.31 12.87 -5.68
CA GLN A 227 8.97 11.64 -6.15
C GLN A 227 9.78 10.98 -5.02
N SER A 228 10.55 11.78 -4.27
CA SER A 228 11.34 11.31 -3.13
C SER A 228 10.45 10.77 -2.00
N LEU A 229 9.32 11.44 -1.73
CA LEU A 229 8.31 10.98 -0.77
C LEU A 229 7.74 9.61 -1.17
N LEU A 230 7.39 9.43 -2.44
CA LEU A 230 6.90 8.15 -2.97
C LEU A 230 7.93 7.01 -2.90
N ALA A 231 9.23 7.33 -2.90
CA ALA A 231 10.32 6.38 -2.75
C ALA A 231 10.76 6.15 -1.29
N THR A 232 10.10 6.79 -0.32
CA THR A 232 10.50 6.79 1.09
C THR A 232 10.16 5.46 1.76
N ALA A 233 11.17 4.87 2.42
CA ALA A 233 11.08 3.63 3.19
C ALA A 233 11.17 3.91 4.71
N GLN A 234 10.63 5.03 5.17
CA GLN A 234 10.60 5.41 6.59
C GLN A 234 9.28 4.99 7.23
N ASP A 235 9.36 4.38 8.41
CA ASP A 235 8.21 4.15 9.28
C ASP A 235 8.11 5.34 10.25
N PRO A 236 7.00 6.09 10.28
CA PRO A 236 6.85 7.27 11.13
C PRO A 236 6.77 6.93 12.62
N GLY A 237 6.57 5.66 12.98
CA GLY A 237 6.65 5.19 14.36
C GLY A 237 8.08 4.88 14.82
N ALA A 238 9.06 4.93 13.92
CA ALA A 238 10.46 4.70 14.25
C ALA A 238 11.02 5.86 15.06
N GLN A 239 11.96 5.55 15.96
CA GLN A 239 12.65 6.59 16.75
C GLN A 239 13.71 7.31 15.91
N ASP A 240 14.09 8.54 16.27
CA ASP A 240 15.16 9.27 15.57
C ASP A 240 16.51 8.52 15.59
N THR A 241 16.72 7.69 16.61
CA THR A 241 17.89 6.83 16.77
C THR A 241 17.72 5.45 16.14
N ASP A 242 16.73 5.26 15.26
CA ASP A 242 16.45 3.97 14.63
C ASP A 242 17.67 3.49 13.84
N LEU A 243 18.07 2.26 14.13
CA LEU A 243 19.24 1.61 13.54
C LEU A 243 18.84 0.62 12.43
N ALA A 244 17.55 0.52 12.10
CA ALA A 244 17.04 -0.41 11.11
C ALA A 244 17.25 0.09 9.68
N ASP A 245 17.66 -0.81 8.77
CA ASP A 245 17.93 -0.49 7.36
C ASP A 245 16.65 -0.43 6.49
N ARG A 246 15.51 0.00 7.06
CA ARG A 246 14.15 -0.15 6.53
C ARG A 246 14.02 -0.14 5.01
N ILE A 247 13.52 -1.24 4.45
CA ILE A 247 13.15 -1.33 3.03
C ILE A 247 11.70 -1.79 2.84
N THR A 248 11.03 -2.17 3.92
CA THR A 248 9.67 -2.68 3.93
C THR A 248 9.02 -2.39 5.29
N GLY A 249 7.73 -2.71 5.43
CA GLY A 249 6.90 -2.38 6.60
C GLY A 249 5.97 -1.22 6.32
N SER A 250 5.70 -0.41 7.35
CA SER A 250 4.74 0.70 7.33
C SER A 250 5.26 1.93 6.59
N CYS A 251 5.73 1.72 5.36
CA CYS A 251 6.49 2.65 4.54
C CYS A 251 5.70 3.07 3.29
N ILE A 252 5.90 4.30 2.79
CA ILE A 252 5.21 4.78 1.57
C ILE A 252 5.56 3.92 0.35
N THR A 253 6.84 3.58 0.19
CA THR A 253 7.28 2.65 -0.84
C THR A 253 7.21 1.22 -0.31
N SER A 254 6.57 0.36 -1.08
CA SER A 254 6.47 -1.07 -0.81
C SER A 254 7.10 -1.83 -1.97
N PRO A 255 7.65 -3.02 -1.74
CA PRO A 255 8.05 -3.94 -2.82
C PRO A 255 6.92 -4.30 -3.81
N LEU A 256 5.66 -3.98 -3.46
CA LEU A 256 4.49 -4.06 -4.34
C LEU A 256 4.18 -2.77 -5.13
N THR A 257 4.97 -1.70 -4.94
CA THR A 257 4.82 -0.44 -5.68
C THR A 257 5.16 -0.66 -7.14
N VAL A 258 4.14 -0.91 -7.96
CA VAL A 258 4.28 -1.24 -9.39
C VAL A 258 4.05 -0.04 -10.30
N GLN A 259 3.47 1.05 -9.79
CA GLN A 259 3.31 2.30 -10.52
C GLN A 259 3.46 3.49 -9.54
N SER A 260 4.22 4.51 -9.96
CA SER A 260 4.40 5.76 -9.21
C SER A 260 4.32 6.95 -10.14
N VAL A 261 3.51 7.94 -9.78
CA VAL A 261 3.27 9.13 -10.62
C VAL A 261 3.20 10.43 -9.84
N VAL A 262 3.54 11.52 -10.50
CA VAL A 262 3.27 12.89 -10.07
C VAL A 262 2.61 13.64 -11.23
N VAL A 263 1.34 13.98 -11.10
CA VAL A 263 0.59 14.75 -12.09
C VAL A 263 0.73 16.24 -11.78
N GLU A 264 1.09 17.04 -12.79
CA GLU A 264 1.21 18.50 -12.69
C GLU A 264 0.20 19.13 -13.68
N PRO A 265 -1.11 19.11 -13.34
CA PRO A 265 -2.17 19.38 -14.31
C PRO A 265 -2.19 20.84 -14.81
N GLU A 266 -1.74 21.81 -14.00
CA GLU A 266 -1.58 23.21 -14.44
C GLU A 266 -0.48 23.39 -15.51
N SER A 267 0.43 22.41 -15.64
CA SER A 267 1.46 22.37 -16.69
C SER A 267 1.15 21.33 -17.77
N ALA A 268 -0.05 20.73 -17.73
CA ALA A 268 -0.50 19.68 -18.64
C ALA A 268 0.57 18.58 -18.84
N GLN A 269 1.14 18.08 -17.75
CA GLN A 269 2.14 17.02 -17.80
C GLN A 269 1.98 16.02 -16.66
N ILE A 270 2.56 14.85 -16.84
CA ILE A 270 2.65 13.80 -15.85
C ILE A 270 4.07 13.25 -15.78
N ARG A 271 4.54 13.00 -14.56
CA ARG A 271 5.79 12.29 -14.30
C ARG A 271 5.48 10.86 -13.94
N VAL A 272 6.14 9.90 -14.59
CA VAL A 272 5.91 8.47 -14.36
C VAL A 272 7.24 7.78 -14.08
N ALA A 273 7.30 7.01 -13.01
CA ALA A 273 8.45 6.18 -12.70
C ALA A 273 8.44 4.90 -13.55
N ALA A 274 9.61 4.44 -13.96
CA ALA A 274 9.79 3.20 -14.72
C ALA A 274 10.93 2.37 -14.13
N GLY A 275 10.94 1.07 -14.40
CA GLY A 275 11.92 0.13 -13.84
C GLY A 275 11.22 -1.06 -13.19
N ARG A 276 11.91 -1.76 -12.28
CA ARG A 276 11.31 -2.84 -11.48
C ARG A 276 10.67 -2.30 -10.21
N ALA A 277 9.62 -2.98 -9.74
CA ALA A 277 9.10 -2.77 -8.40
C ALA A 277 10.22 -2.86 -7.34
N PRO A 278 10.29 -1.94 -6.34
CA PRO A 278 9.47 -0.74 -6.21
C PRO A 278 9.83 0.34 -7.23
N VAL A 279 8.90 0.67 -8.14
CA VAL A 279 9.21 1.52 -9.30
C VAL A 279 9.51 2.96 -8.93
N ALA A 280 9.04 3.45 -7.77
CA ALA A 280 9.29 4.81 -7.27
C ALA A 280 10.78 5.18 -7.20
N ARG A 281 11.66 4.18 -7.07
CA ARG A 281 13.12 4.34 -7.01
C ARG A 281 13.81 4.30 -8.38
N GLY A 282 13.07 4.01 -9.45
CA GLY A 282 13.59 3.95 -10.80
C GLY A 282 13.74 5.33 -11.44
N PRO A 283 14.20 5.40 -12.71
CA PRO A 283 14.15 6.62 -13.49
C PRO A 283 12.72 7.13 -13.65
N TRP A 284 12.58 8.45 -13.73
CA TRP A 284 11.31 9.14 -13.96
C TRP A 284 11.30 9.78 -15.34
N GLU A 285 10.20 9.64 -16.06
CA GLU A 285 9.95 10.30 -17.35
C GLU A 285 8.91 11.39 -17.17
N VAL A 286 9.12 12.55 -17.80
CA VAL A 286 8.14 13.63 -17.87
C VAL A 286 7.44 13.55 -19.21
N ILE A 287 6.13 13.36 -19.18
CA ILE A 287 5.29 13.15 -20.36
C ILE A 287 4.26 14.30 -20.43
N PRO A 288 4.36 15.20 -21.42
CA PRO A 288 3.33 16.21 -21.64
C PRO A 288 2.03 15.56 -22.11
N TRP A 289 0.89 16.17 -21.80
CA TRP A 289 -0.40 15.70 -22.26
C TRP A 289 -0.57 15.96 -23.75
N GLN A 290 -0.95 14.93 -24.50
CA GLN A 290 -1.05 14.99 -25.96
C GLN A 290 -2.24 14.17 -26.46
N TRP A 291 -3.25 14.85 -27.00
CA TRP A 291 -4.50 14.23 -27.49
C TRP A 291 -4.64 14.23 -29.03
N GLY A 292 -3.83 15.05 -29.71
CA GLY A 292 -3.99 15.35 -31.14
C GLY A 292 -3.12 14.54 -32.11
N ASP A 293 -2.28 13.64 -31.59
CA ASP A 293 -1.39 12.83 -32.42
C ASP A 293 -2.14 11.67 -33.09
N ALA A 294 -1.54 11.08 -34.13
CA ALA A 294 -2.08 9.89 -34.77
C ALA A 294 -2.15 8.73 -33.76
N VAL A 295 -3.25 7.97 -33.77
CA VAL A 295 -3.43 6.80 -32.91
C VAL A 295 -2.28 5.83 -33.11
N GLY A 296 -1.58 5.51 -32.03
CA GLY A 296 -0.42 4.63 -32.06
C GLY A 296 0.26 4.50 -30.71
N VAL A 297 1.36 3.75 -30.70
CA VAL A 297 2.21 3.56 -29.52
C VAL A 297 3.58 4.13 -29.84
N ARG A 298 4.13 4.91 -28.90
CA ARG A 298 5.48 5.47 -28.98
C ARG A 298 6.29 5.02 -27.78
N ASP A 299 7.40 4.36 -28.06
CA ASP A 299 8.39 4.04 -27.02
C ASP A 299 9.13 5.31 -26.60
N ILE A 300 9.13 5.59 -25.30
CA ILE A 300 9.81 6.76 -24.71
C ILE A 300 11.25 6.41 -24.36
N ARG A 301 11.44 5.33 -23.60
CA ARG A 301 12.75 4.88 -23.15
C ARG A 301 12.72 3.37 -22.89
N ASN A 302 13.79 2.69 -23.30
CA ASN A 302 14.10 1.36 -22.78
C ASN A 302 14.91 1.49 -21.49
N VAL A 303 14.35 1.07 -20.36
CA VAL A 303 14.99 1.17 -19.04
C VAL A 303 15.81 -0.08 -18.78
N VAL A 304 17.14 0.06 -18.72
CA VAL A 304 18.03 -1.02 -18.29
C VAL A 304 17.87 -1.21 -16.79
N LEU A 305 17.52 -2.43 -16.39
CA LEU A 305 17.28 -2.76 -14.99
C LEU A 305 18.62 -2.86 -14.26
N PRO A 306 18.83 -2.11 -13.16
CA PRO A 306 20.10 -2.13 -12.45
C PRO A 306 20.36 -3.51 -11.84
N ILE A 307 21.63 -3.92 -11.86
CA ILE A 307 22.08 -5.11 -11.14
C ILE A 307 22.22 -4.72 -9.66
N PRO A 308 21.62 -5.46 -8.71
CA PRO A 308 21.76 -5.17 -7.29
C PRO A 308 23.23 -5.19 -6.83
N ASP A 309 23.73 -4.05 -6.37
CA ASP A 309 25.15 -3.83 -6.03
C ASP A 309 25.39 -3.82 -4.51
N SER A 310 24.47 -3.24 -3.73
CA SER A 310 24.54 -3.22 -2.27
C SER A 310 23.86 -4.44 -1.62
N PRO A 311 24.19 -4.78 -0.35
CA PRO A 311 23.45 -5.79 0.41
C PRO A 311 21.95 -5.48 0.48
N LEU A 312 21.55 -4.22 0.68
CA LEU A 312 20.13 -3.86 0.75
C LEU A 312 19.42 -3.98 -0.61
N ASP A 313 20.11 -3.72 -1.71
CA ASP A 313 19.51 -3.92 -3.04
C ASP A 313 19.33 -5.41 -3.35
N ARG A 314 20.28 -6.25 -2.95
CA ARG A 314 20.14 -7.71 -3.04
C ARG A 314 19.00 -8.22 -2.15
N ALA A 315 18.88 -7.70 -0.93
CA ALA A 315 17.80 -8.05 -0.02
C ALA A 315 16.43 -7.68 -0.61
N ARG A 316 16.31 -6.47 -1.16
CA ARG A 316 15.10 -6.01 -1.83
C ARG A 316 14.77 -6.87 -3.05
N ALA A 317 15.74 -7.15 -3.91
CA ALA A 317 15.53 -7.99 -5.09
C ALA A 317 15.06 -9.39 -4.72
N ALA A 318 15.66 -10.00 -3.68
CA ALA A 318 15.22 -11.29 -3.17
C ALA A 318 13.79 -11.24 -2.62
N TYR A 319 13.43 -10.20 -1.87
CA TYR A 319 12.08 -10.06 -1.33
C TYR A 319 11.02 -9.80 -2.41
N VAL A 320 11.30 -8.91 -3.36
CA VAL A 320 10.44 -8.65 -4.54
C VAL A 320 10.20 -9.95 -5.31
N GLU A 321 11.24 -10.75 -5.51
CA GLU A 321 11.11 -12.04 -6.18
C GLU A 321 10.29 -13.04 -5.36
N ALA A 322 10.49 -13.10 -4.04
CA ALA A 322 9.66 -13.92 -3.15
C ALA A 322 8.17 -13.59 -3.28
N ALA A 323 7.83 -12.30 -3.23
CA ALA A 323 6.45 -11.83 -3.37
C ALA A 323 5.87 -12.12 -4.76
N ARG A 324 6.68 -11.98 -5.82
CA ARG A 324 6.26 -12.28 -7.20
C ARG A 324 5.90 -13.76 -7.36
N ILE A 325 6.81 -14.66 -6.98
CA ILE A 325 6.60 -16.10 -7.19
C ILE A 325 5.53 -16.67 -6.25
N ASP A 326 5.35 -16.08 -5.06
CA ASP A 326 4.26 -16.43 -4.14
C ASP A 326 2.89 -16.15 -4.78
N LEU A 327 2.74 -14.97 -5.40
CA LEU A 327 1.52 -14.62 -6.15
C LEU A 327 1.27 -15.51 -7.38
N GLU A 328 2.33 -16.09 -7.95
CA GLU A 328 2.24 -17.06 -9.06
C GLU A 328 1.95 -18.49 -8.57
N GLY A 329 1.85 -18.72 -7.26
CA GLY A 329 1.58 -20.03 -6.67
C GLY A 329 2.79 -20.98 -6.69
N ALA A 330 4.01 -20.44 -6.64
CA ALA A 330 5.21 -21.25 -6.57
C ALA A 330 5.25 -22.11 -5.29
N PRO A 331 5.99 -23.24 -5.29
CA PRO A 331 6.16 -24.04 -4.08
C PRO A 331 6.75 -23.23 -2.93
N ALA A 332 6.22 -23.40 -1.72
CA ALA A 332 6.65 -22.66 -0.53
C ALA A 332 8.17 -22.70 -0.29
N SER A 333 8.83 -23.83 -0.58
CA SER A 333 10.29 -23.95 -0.46
C SER A 333 11.07 -22.98 -1.36
N GLN A 334 10.53 -22.63 -2.54
CA GLN A 334 11.16 -21.64 -3.43
C GLN A 334 10.97 -20.23 -2.87
N VAL A 335 9.75 -19.90 -2.40
CA VAL A 335 9.46 -18.62 -1.73
C VAL A 335 10.38 -18.43 -0.52
N HIS A 336 10.48 -19.45 0.35
CA HIS A 336 11.30 -19.41 1.55
C HIS A 336 12.79 -19.23 1.25
N ALA A 337 13.31 -19.84 0.19
CA ALA A 337 14.70 -19.63 -0.21
C ALA A 337 14.99 -18.15 -0.48
N HIS A 338 14.07 -17.44 -1.13
CA HIS A 338 14.18 -16.00 -1.35
C HIS A 338 13.99 -15.19 -0.07
N LEU A 339 13.09 -15.59 0.84
CA LEU A 339 12.95 -14.94 2.15
C LEU A 339 14.21 -15.08 3.02
N HIS A 340 14.86 -16.24 2.99
CA HIS A 340 16.16 -16.43 3.64
C HIS A 340 17.24 -15.55 3.03
N ALA A 341 17.36 -15.53 1.70
CA ALA A 341 18.32 -14.67 1.01
C ALA A 341 18.08 -13.18 1.35
N ALA A 342 16.83 -12.73 1.38
CA ALA A 342 16.48 -11.36 1.76
C ALA A 342 16.94 -11.03 3.18
N ALA A 343 16.61 -11.89 4.14
CA ALA A 343 17.02 -11.73 5.53
C ALA A 343 18.54 -11.80 5.73
N ASP A 344 19.25 -12.63 4.98
CA ASP A 344 20.71 -12.77 5.10
C ASP A 344 21.45 -11.57 4.51
N HIS A 345 20.92 -10.99 3.42
CA HIS A 345 21.46 -9.78 2.82
C HIS A 345 21.19 -8.51 3.64
N ALA A 346 20.17 -8.50 4.49
CA ALA A 346 19.80 -7.35 5.33
C ALA A 346 19.64 -7.74 6.81
N PRO A 347 20.75 -8.01 7.53
CA PRO A 347 20.72 -8.48 8.92
C PRO A 347 20.11 -7.48 9.90
N ARG A 348 20.07 -6.18 9.55
CA ARG A 348 19.51 -5.08 10.36
C ARG A 348 18.14 -4.61 9.85
N GLU A 349 17.49 -5.37 8.96
CA GLU A 349 16.12 -5.08 8.53
C GLU A 349 15.16 -6.00 9.29
N PRO A 350 14.40 -5.47 10.27
CA PRO A 350 13.67 -6.29 11.24
C PRO A 350 12.50 -7.07 10.62
N HIS A 351 11.90 -6.56 9.55
CA HIS A 351 10.78 -7.21 8.87
C HIS A 351 11.23 -8.39 8.01
N LEU A 352 12.36 -8.26 7.31
CA LEU A 352 12.99 -9.36 6.60
C LEU A 352 13.50 -10.42 7.57
N GLN A 353 14.04 -10.02 8.74
CA GLN A 353 14.35 -10.99 9.79
C GLN A 353 13.11 -11.73 10.28
N LEU A 354 11.98 -11.05 10.47
CA LEU A 354 10.71 -11.69 10.82
C LEU A 354 10.26 -12.69 9.75
N LEU A 355 10.21 -12.28 8.48
CA LEU A 355 9.79 -13.17 7.38
C LEU A 355 10.73 -14.38 7.22
N GLY A 356 12.04 -14.17 7.30
CA GLY A 356 13.01 -15.27 7.30
C GLY A 356 12.86 -16.19 8.52
N ALA A 357 12.46 -15.66 9.68
CA ALA A 357 12.13 -16.48 10.84
C ALA A 357 10.86 -17.30 10.62
N LEU A 358 9.82 -16.73 10.03
CA LEU A 358 8.57 -17.43 9.72
C LEU A 358 8.78 -18.56 8.71
N ALA A 359 9.60 -18.33 7.67
CA ALA A 359 10.05 -19.38 6.75
C ALA A 359 10.78 -20.50 7.52
N SER A 360 11.73 -20.14 8.40
CA SER A 360 12.45 -21.12 9.24
C SER A 360 11.50 -21.91 10.14
N VAL A 361 10.45 -21.27 10.67
CA VAL A 361 9.42 -21.91 11.50
C VAL A 361 8.61 -22.93 10.69
N ALA A 362 8.17 -22.55 9.49
CA ALA A 362 7.42 -23.42 8.60
C ALA A 362 8.23 -24.67 8.20
N GLU A 363 9.55 -24.52 8.09
CA GLU A 363 10.50 -25.61 7.80
C GLU A 363 10.91 -26.43 9.03
N GLY A 364 10.50 -26.02 10.24
CA GLY A 364 10.85 -26.68 11.50
C GLY A 364 12.24 -26.33 12.06
N SER A 365 12.94 -25.38 11.44
CA SER A 365 14.27 -24.85 11.82
C SER A 365 14.17 -23.80 12.93
N LEU A 366 13.72 -24.22 14.13
CA LEU A 366 13.41 -23.31 15.23
C LEU A 366 14.62 -22.54 15.80
N GLU A 367 15.84 -23.09 15.74
CA GLU A 367 17.04 -22.36 16.16
C GLU A 367 17.35 -21.18 15.24
N THR A 368 17.30 -21.41 13.92
CA THR A 368 17.44 -20.36 12.91
C THR A 368 16.35 -19.30 13.07
N ALA A 369 15.11 -19.71 13.33
CA ALA A 369 14.02 -18.78 13.62
C ALA A 369 14.33 -17.90 14.85
N SER A 370 14.80 -18.52 15.94
CA SER A 370 15.16 -17.79 17.16
C SER A 370 16.30 -16.79 16.94
N ASP A 371 17.32 -17.14 16.16
CA ASP A 371 18.43 -16.24 15.86
C ASP A 371 17.98 -15.02 15.03
N ARG A 372 17.15 -15.25 14.00
CA ARG A 372 16.58 -14.17 13.17
C ARG A 372 15.69 -13.24 13.99
N LEU A 373 14.79 -13.77 14.82
CA LEU A 373 13.94 -12.96 15.70
C LEU A 373 14.77 -12.10 16.66
N ARG A 374 15.86 -12.65 17.22
CA ARG A 374 16.80 -11.90 18.06
C ARG A 374 17.44 -10.73 17.30
N ARG A 375 17.94 -10.96 16.08
CA ARG A 375 18.51 -9.89 15.24
C ARG A 375 17.50 -8.78 14.95
N GLY A 376 16.26 -9.13 14.62
CA GLY A 376 15.19 -8.14 14.44
C GLY A 376 14.94 -7.31 15.71
N LEU A 377 14.91 -7.96 16.88
CA LEU A 377 14.72 -7.30 18.18
C LEU A 377 15.90 -6.40 18.60
N GLU A 378 17.09 -6.55 18.02
CA GLU A 378 18.23 -5.68 18.33
C GLU A 378 18.09 -4.29 17.70
N VAL A 379 17.33 -4.18 16.60
CA VAL A 379 17.23 -2.94 15.82
C VAL A 379 15.80 -2.38 15.75
N GLU A 380 14.76 -3.18 15.97
CA GLU A 380 13.37 -2.68 15.85
C GLU A 380 13.00 -1.73 16.99
N SER A 381 12.72 -0.49 16.62
CA SER A 381 12.32 0.59 17.51
C SER A 381 10.81 0.86 17.54
N VAL A 382 10.06 0.42 16.53
CA VAL A 382 8.60 0.63 16.45
C VAL A 382 7.89 -0.31 17.44
N PRO A 383 7.14 0.21 18.44
CA PRO A 383 6.56 -0.61 19.50
C PRO A 383 5.68 -1.77 19.01
N TYR A 384 4.82 -1.54 18.02
CA TYR A 384 3.96 -2.58 17.46
C TYR A 384 4.76 -3.71 16.78
N ARG A 385 5.72 -3.36 15.92
CA ARG A 385 6.56 -4.33 15.21
C ARG A 385 7.48 -5.08 16.17
N ARG A 386 8.01 -4.40 17.18
CA ARG A 386 8.77 -5.02 18.28
C ARG A 386 7.92 -6.01 19.07
N ALA A 387 6.64 -5.69 19.32
CA ALA A 387 5.71 -6.60 19.98
C ALA A 387 5.44 -7.85 19.11
N GLN A 388 5.30 -7.71 17.79
CA GLN A 388 5.17 -8.85 16.88
C GLN A 388 6.39 -9.78 16.92
N LEU A 389 7.60 -9.22 16.87
CA LEU A 389 8.84 -9.98 17.01
C LEU A 389 8.91 -10.74 18.34
N HIS A 390 8.58 -10.09 19.45
CA HIS A 390 8.51 -10.75 20.76
C HIS A 390 7.42 -11.84 20.81
N ARG A 391 6.26 -11.62 20.17
CA ARG A 391 5.19 -12.63 20.11
C ARG A 391 5.67 -13.89 19.40
N TRP A 392 6.32 -13.75 18.24
CA TRP A 392 6.88 -14.89 17.51
C TRP A 392 8.04 -15.55 18.28
N ALA A 393 8.90 -14.76 18.91
CA ALA A 393 9.98 -15.31 19.73
C ALA A 393 9.46 -16.13 20.91
N ALA A 394 8.38 -15.68 21.57
CA ALA A 394 7.71 -16.44 22.61
C ALA A 394 7.16 -17.77 22.08
N ARG A 395 6.47 -17.76 20.94
CA ARG A 395 5.90 -18.97 20.33
C ARG A 395 6.98 -19.98 19.91
N VAL A 396 8.09 -19.50 19.35
CA VAL A 396 9.24 -20.35 18.97
C VAL A 396 9.88 -20.97 20.22
N ALA A 397 10.09 -20.19 21.27
CA ALA A 397 10.62 -20.67 22.54
C ALA A 397 9.72 -21.76 23.18
N GLU A 398 8.39 -21.62 23.14
CA GLU A 398 7.46 -22.66 23.60
C GLU A 398 7.60 -23.96 22.82
N ALA A 399 7.68 -23.87 21.48
CA ALA A 399 7.86 -25.04 20.63
C ALA A 399 9.21 -25.74 20.84
N GLN A 400 10.21 -25.01 21.36
CA GLN A 400 11.51 -25.55 21.81
C GLN A 400 11.52 -25.97 23.29
N GLN A 401 10.41 -25.83 24.02
CA GLN A 401 10.31 -26.10 25.46
C GLN A 401 11.16 -25.17 26.35
N ARG A 402 11.53 -23.98 25.86
CA ARG A 402 12.24 -22.92 26.59
C ARG A 402 11.25 -21.98 27.28
N MET A 403 10.57 -22.49 28.30
CA MET A 403 9.43 -21.78 28.93
C MET A 403 9.80 -20.47 29.64
N ARG A 404 11.04 -20.34 30.14
CA ARG A 404 11.53 -19.09 30.74
C ARG A 404 11.64 -17.99 29.69
N ASP A 405 12.32 -18.27 28.58
CA ASP A 405 12.48 -17.34 27.46
C ASP A 405 11.10 -16.92 26.89
N ALA A 406 10.18 -17.88 26.76
CA ALA A 406 8.81 -17.59 26.36
C ALA A 406 8.09 -16.65 27.34
N HIS A 407 8.29 -16.82 28.65
CA HIS A 407 7.74 -15.91 29.66
C HIS A 407 8.35 -14.50 29.55
N ASP A 408 9.66 -14.40 29.38
CA ASP A 408 10.37 -13.13 29.29
C ASP A 408 9.90 -12.31 28.09
N HIS A 409 9.77 -12.93 26.91
CA HIS A 409 9.23 -12.25 25.73
C HIS A 409 7.80 -11.74 25.94
N ARG A 410 6.95 -12.50 26.64
CA ARG A 410 5.59 -12.06 26.99
C ARG A 410 5.58 -10.90 27.97
N ALA A 411 6.52 -10.89 28.93
CA ALA A 411 6.70 -9.78 29.84
C ALA A 411 7.07 -8.49 29.08
N HIS A 412 7.94 -8.58 28.06
CA HIS A 412 8.27 -7.45 27.19
C HIS A 412 7.04 -6.91 26.43
N ILE A 413 6.21 -7.79 25.86
CA ILE A 413 4.95 -7.37 25.19
C ILE A 413 4.04 -6.62 26.17
N ARG A 414 3.87 -7.12 27.40
CA ARG A 414 3.06 -6.45 28.44
C ARG A 414 3.65 -5.10 28.84
N ALA A 415 4.96 -4.99 28.92
CA ALA A 415 5.66 -3.75 29.28
C ALA A 415 5.47 -2.63 28.24
N LEU A 416 5.30 -2.98 26.95
CA LEU A 416 4.95 -2.02 25.90
C LEU A 416 3.54 -1.42 26.07
N GLY A 417 2.67 -2.06 26.85
CA GLY A 417 1.33 -1.56 27.15
C GLY A 417 0.51 -1.30 25.88
N PRO A 418 -0.31 -0.23 25.83
CA PRO A 418 -1.15 0.09 24.68
C PRO A 418 -0.38 0.22 23.35
N ALA A 419 0.92 0.53 23.37
CA ALA A 419 1.74 0.67 22.17
C ALA A 419 2.07 -0.68 21.50
N ALA A 420 1.92 -1.82 22.19
CA ALA A 420 1.92 -3.14 21.54
C ALA A 420 0.68 -3.37 20.67
N GLY A 421 -0.34 -2.52 20.80
CA GLY A 421 -1.56 -2.56 20.02
C GLY A 421 -2.26 -3.93 20.10
N PRO A 422 -2.71 -4.49 18.97
CA PRO A 422 -3.49 -5.73 18.95
C PRO A 422 -2.70 -6.98 19.36
N VAL A 423 -1.37 -6.88 19.44
CA VAL A 423 -0.52 -7.99 19.92
C VAL A 423 -0.85 -8.37 21.37
N LEU A 424 -1.35 -7.41 22.18
CA LEU A 424 -1.81 -7.70 23.55
C LEU A 424 -3.00 -8.66 23.59
N ASP A 425 -3.95 -8.50 22.67
CA ASP A 425 -5.13 -9.36 22.59
C ASP A 425 -4.73 -10.75 22.04
N GLN A 426 -3.84 -10.77 21.05
CA GLN A 426 -3.27 -12.01 20.51
C GLN A 426 -2.51 -12.81 21.58
N LEU A 427 -1.79 -12.13 22.48
CA LEU A 427 -1.08 -12.77 23.58
C LEU A 427 -2.03 -13.57 24.51
N GLN A 428 -3.24 -13.07 24.76
CA GLN A 428 -4.24 -13.79 25.54
C GLN A 428 -4.73 -15.06 24.83
N SER A 429 -4.84 -15.02 23.49
CA SER A 429 -5.16 -16.18 22.67
C SER A 429 -4.03 -17.21 22.71
N ASP A 430 -2.78 -16.77 22.54
CA ASP A 430 -1.59 -17.63 22.54
C ASP A 430 -1.41 -18.34 23.89
N LEU A 431 -1.73 -17.68 25.02
CA LEU A 431 -1.70 -18.31 26.35
C LEU A 431 -2.70 -19.45 26.51
N ARG A 432 -3.86 -19.38 25.84
CA ARG A 432 -4.87 -20.44 25.86
C ARG A 432 -4.48 -21.62 24.97
N ARG A 433 -3.61 -21.40 23.99
CA ARG A 433 -3.16 -22.41 23.01
C ARG A 433 -1.65 -22.28 22.77
N PRO A 434 -0.82 -22.76 23.72
CA PRO A 434 0.63 -22.68 23.61
C PRO A 434 1.15 -23.28 22.30
N ALA A 435 2.20 -22.67 21.76
CA ALA A 435 2.77 -23.11 20.49
C ALA A 435 3.50 -24.47 20.64
N THR A 436 3.35 -25.31 19.61
CA THR A 436 4.04 -26.59 19.47
C THR A 436 4.70 -26.64 18.10
N ARG A 437 5.70 -27.51 17.92
CA ARG A 437 6.30 -27.73 16.58
C ARG A 437 5.25 -27.97 15.50
N ARG A 438 4.22 -28.77 15.81
CA ARG A 438 3.13 -29.10 14.87
C ARG A 438 2.22 -27.90 14.57
N SER A 439 1.89 -27.08 15.56
CA SER A 439 1.05 -25.90 15.31
C SER A 439 1.81 -24.83 14.54
N LEU A 440 3.11 -24.70 14.78
CA LEU A 440 3.99 -23.78 14.08
C LEU A 440 4.30 -24.18 12.63
N ALA A 441 4.37 -25.47 12.32
CA ALA A 441 4.59 -25.96 10.96
C ALA A 441 3.47 -25.60 9.95
N ARG A 442 2.36 -25.01 10.44
CA ARG A 442 1.25 -24.50 9.62
C ARG A 442 1.33 -22.99 9.38
N THR A 443 2.38 -22.34 9.85
CA THR A 443 2.60 -20.91 9.64
C THR A 443 2.87 -20.64 8.17
N VAL A 444 2.20 -19.64 7.62
CA VAL A 444 2.44 -19.14 6.26
C VAL A 444 2.76 -17.65 6.40
N PRO A 445 3.94 -17.18 5.97
CA PRO A 445 4.25 -15.75 6.00
C PRO A 445 3.29 -14.96 5.09
N ASP A 446 2.84 -13.78 5.52
CA ASP A 446 2.18 -12.80 4.65
C ASP A 446 3.24 -11.81 4.14
N LEU A 447 3.57 -11.92 2.86
CA LEU A 447 4.58 -11.09 2.19
C LEU A 447 4.08 -9.68 1.82
N LEU A 448 2.82 -9.33 2.08
CA LEU A 448 2.27 -8.02 1.73
C LEU A 448 2.20 -7.10 2.95
N LEU A 449 1.70 -7.63 4.07
CA LEU A 449 1.51 -6.87 5.32
C LEU A 449 2.57 -7.16 6.38
N ILE A 450 3.44 -8.13 6.12
CA ILE A 450 4.55 -8.56 6.98
C ILE A 450 4.01 -9.01 8.34
N ASP A 451 3.12 -9.99 8.30
CA ASP A 451 2.63 -10.72 9.45
C ASP A 451 2.49 -12.22 9.11
N ALA A 452 1.84 -13.00 9.98
CA ALA A 452 1.62 -14.43 9.82
C ALA A 452 0.53 -14.99 10.74
#